data_AF-A0A2A2PLF5-F1
#
_entry.id   AF-A0A2A2PLF5-F1
#
_cell.length_a   1.000
_cell.length_b   1.000
_cell.length_c   1.000
_cell.angle_alpha   90.00
_cell.angle_beta   90.00
_cell.angle_gamma   90.00
#
_symmetry.space_group_name_H-M   'P 1'
#
loop_
_entity.id
_entity.type
_entity.pdbx_description
1 polymer ?
#
loop_
_entity_poly.entity_id
_entity_poly.type
_entity_poly.pdbx_seq_one_letter_code
_entity_poly.pdbx_strand_id
1 'polypeptide(L)'
;MRTLNRLLLVGLIAVSPLAAMAADDAPSKEPEVTINTHTEGDKVIQEYSRSGFVYAIKVTPKGGKPYFLVRADGSDVNYIRSDQPDMLIPSWEIFTWK
;
A
#
# COMPACT_ATOMS: atom_id res chain seq x y z
N MET A 1 42.92 -35.78 11.26
CA MET A 1 41.46 -35.52 11.13
C MET A 1 41.01 -34.22 11.81
N ARG A 2 41.54 -33.83 12.98
CA ARG A 2 41.09 -32.63 13.73
C ARG A 2 41.47 -31.28 13.10
N THR A 3 42.59 -31.20 12.37
CA THR A 3 43.07 -29.97 11.72
C THR A 3 42.25 -29.61 10.47
N LEU A 4 41.83 -30.61 9.70
CA LEU A 4 40.98 -30.44 8.52
C LEU A 4 39.60 -29.87 8.90
N ASN A 5 39.01 -30.34 10.01
CA ASN A 5 37.73 -29.85 10.50
C ASN A 5 37.80 -28.39 11.01
N ARG A 6 38.96 -27.98 11.55
CA ARG A 6 39.20 -26.60 12.00
C ARG A 6 39.37 -25.63 10.82
N LEU A 7 40.03 -26.06 9.75
CA LEU A 7 40.16 -25.27 8.52
C LEU A 7 38.81 -25.13 7.79
N LEU A 8 37.99 -26.18 7.78
CA LEU A 8 36.61 -26.13 7.28
C LEU A 8 35.73 -25.14 8.07
N LEU A 9 35.83 -25.13 9.40
CA LEU A 9 35.03 -24.25 10.25
C LEU A 9 35.43 -22.76 10.09
N VAL A 10 36.72 -22.46 9.96
CA VAL A 10 37.21 -21.10 9.71
C VAL A 10 36.81 -20.62 8.31
N GLY A 11 36.84 -21.49 7.30
CA GLY A 11 36.33 -21.19 5.96
C GLY A 11 34.83 -20.87 5.96
N LEU A 12 34.03 -21.61 6.73
CA LEU A 12 32.58 -21.38 6.82
C LEU A 12 32.23 -20.02 7.47
N ILE A 13 33.00 -19.59 8.47
CA ILE A 13 32.81 -18.27 9.12
C ILE A 13 33.26 -17.13 8.19
N ALA A 14 34.37 -17.30 7.46
CA ALA A 14 34.90 -16.28 6.57
C ALA A 14 33.99 -16.01 5.33
N VAL A 15 33.17 -16.98 4.92
CA VAL A 15 32.23 -16.84 3.79
C VAL A 15 30.88 -16.23 4.22
N SER A 16 30.56 -16.27 5.52
CA SER A 16 29.29 -15.76 6.06
C SER A 16 29.02 -14.26 5.79
N PRO A 17 29.98 -13.32 5.95
CA PRO A 17 29.69 -11.91 5.68
C PRO A 17 29.40 -11.64 4.20
N LEU A 18 30.03 -12.35 3.27
CA LEU A 18 29.86 -12.15 1.83
C LEU A 18 28.44 -12.53 1.34
N ALA A 19 27.82 -13.54 1.98
CA ALA A 19 26.45 -13.94 1.70
C ALA A 19 25.41 -12.91 2.20
N ALA A 20 25.70 -12.22 3.31
CA ALA A 20 24.82 -11.17 3.84
C ALA A 20 24.84 -9.91 2.96
N MET A 21 25.99 -9.55 2.38
CA MET A 21 26.10 -8.37 1.50
C MET A 21 25.30 -8.55 0.19
N ALA A 22 25.14 -9.79 -0.30
CA ALA A 22 24.39 -10.08 -1.51
C ALA A 22 22.86 -10.07 -1.33
N ALA A 23 22.35 -10.06 -0.09
CA ALA A 23 20.92 -10.10 0.21
C ALA A 23 20.28 -8.70 0.33
N ASP A 24 21.08 -7.64 0.47
CA ASP A 24 20.59 -6.27 0.70
C ASP A 24 20.26 -5.52 -0.60
N ASP A 25 20.64 -6.08 -1.76
CA ASP A 25 20.39 -5.53 -3.11
C ASP A 25 19.09 -6.04 -3.75
N ALA A 26 18.26 -6.79 -3.03
CA ALA A 26 16.95 -7.17 -3.55
C ALA A 26 16.08 -5.90 -3.62
N PRO A 27 15.69 -5.41 -4.81
CA PRO A 27 14.82 -4.25 -4.90
C PRO A 27 13.54 -4.57 -4.14
N SER A 28 13.25 -3.77 -3.11
CA SER A 28 11.96 -3.80 -2.44
C SER A 28 10.91 -3.71 -3.53
N LYS A 29 10.03 -4.72 -3.67
CA LYS A 29 8.96 -4.71 -4.67
C LYS A 29 8.28 -3.34 -4.62
N GLU A 30 8.43 -2.57 -5.68
CA GLU A 30 7.76 -1.28 -5.78
C GLU A 30 6.27 -1.54 -5.59
N PRO A 31 5.59 -0.73 -4.76
CA PRO A 31 4.18 -0.90 -4.57
C PRO A 31 3.45 -0.65 -5.88
N GLU A 32 2.85 -1.69 -6.44
CA GLU A 32 1.96 -1.56 -7.59
C GLU A 32 0.76 -0.70 -7.21
N VAL A 33 0.61 0.43 -7.91
CA VAL A 33 -0.54 1.33 -7.77
C VAL A 33 -1.45 1.12 -8.96
N THR A 34 -2.68 0.69 -8.71
CA THR A 34 -3.71 0.56 -9.74
C THR A 34 -4.69 1.72 -9.62
N ILE A 35 -4.92 2.41 -10.73
CA ILE A 35 -5.88 3.52 -10.83
C ILE A 35 -7.08 3.06 -11.65
N ASN A 36 -8.20 2.81 -10.99
CA ASN A 36 -9.46 2.49 -11.68
C ASN A 36 -10.26 3.78 -11.90
N THR A 37 -10.59 4.09 -13.14
CA THR A 37 -11.40 5.28 -13.48
C THR A 37 -12.75 4.85 -14.01
N HIS A 38 -13.83 5.35 -13.42
CA HIS A 38 -15.19 5.12 -13.89
C HIS A 38 -16.04 6.38 -13.75
N THR A 39 -17.13 6.44 -14.52
CA THR A 39 -18.07 7.55 -14.49
C THR A 39 -19.35 7.10 -13.81
N GLU A 40 -19.79 7.86 -12.81
CA GLU A 40 -21.01 7.59 -12.06
C GLU A 40 -21.93 8.81 -12.15
N GLY A 41 -22.95 8.76 -13.00
CA GLY A 41 -23.80 9.92 -13.29
C GLY A 41 -23.00 11.10 -13.86
N ASP A 42 -23.07 12.27 -13.22
CA ASP A 42 -22.34 13.49 -13.62
C ASP A 42 -20.97 13.66 -12.92
N LYS A 43 -20.39 12.59 -12.37
CA LYS A 43 -19.09 12.65 -11.68
C LYS A 43 -18.14 11.57 -12.20
N VAL A 44 -16.85 11.92 -12.31
CA VAL A 44 -15.76 11.00 -12.63
C VAL A 44 -15.08 10.59 -11.33
N ILE A 45 -14.92 9.29 -11.12
CA ILE A 45 -14.34 8.70 -9.92
C ILE A 45 -13.04 7.99 -10.31
N GLN A 46 -11.97 8.27 -9.56
CA GLN A 46 -10.68 7.62 -9.70
C GLN A 46 -10.28 6.98 -8.38
N GLU A 47 -10.19 5.65 -8.35
CA GLU A 47 -9.80 4.88 -7.18
C GLU A 47 -8.33 4.52 -7.25
N TYR A 48 -7.59 4.92 -6.21
CA TYR A 48 -6.18 4.62 -6.07
C TYR A 48 -6.03 3.46 -5.09
N SER A 49 -5.59 2.32 -5.62
CA SER A 49 -5.34 1.12 -4.85
C SER A 49 -3.86 0.79 -4.82
N ARG A 50 -3.40 0.24 -3.69
CA ARG A 50 -2.03 -0.23 -3.48
C ARG A 50 -2.10 -1.60 -2.83
N SER A 51 -1.46 -2.59 -3.43
CA SER A 51 -1.43 -3.96 -2.89
C SER A 51 -2.83 -4.52 -2.57
N GLY A 52 -3.84 -4.17 -3.39
CA GLY A 52 -5.24 -4.58 -3.20
C GLY A 52 -6.08 -3.70 -2.27
N PHE A 53 -5.50 -2.68 -1.62
CA PHE A 53 -6.23 -1.77 -0.73
C PHE A 53 -6.44 -0.40 -1.38
N VAL A 54 -7.70 0.03 -1.49
CA VAL A 54 -8.05 1.40 -1.90
C VAL A 54 -7.71 2.35 -0.75
N TYR A 55 -6.76 3.25 -0.98
CA TYR A 55 -6.29 4.21 0.03
C TYR A 55 -6.78 5.64 -0.22
N ALA A 56 -7.09 5.96 -1.48
CA ALA A 56 -7.63 7.26 -1.85
C ALA A 56 -8.62 7.12 -3.02
N ILE A 57 -9.62 8.00 -3.03
CA ILE A 57 -10.59 8.13 -4.11
C ILE A 57 -10.66 9.60 -4.49
N LYS A 58 -10.39 9.92 -5.75
CA LYS A 58 -10.59 11.27 -6.27
C LYS A 58 -11.93 11.35 -6.96
N VAL A 59 -12.76 12.29 -6.52
CA VAL A 59 -14.06 12.56 -7.12
C VAL A 59 -13.98 13.88 -7.87
N THR A 60 -14.31 13.86 -9.16
CA THR A 60 -14.37 15.03 -10.03
C THR A 60 -15.82 15.26 -10.47
N PRO A 61 -16.58 16.12 -9.76
CA PRO A 61 -17.95 16.46 -10.15
C PRO A 61 -17.97 17.43 -11.35
N LYS A 62 -18.95 17.30 -12.24
CA LYS A 62 -19.09 18.13 -13.46
C LYS A 62 -19.13 19.65 -13.22
N GLY A 63 -19.72 20.08 -12.11
CA GLY A 63 -19.89 21.50 -11.77
C GLY A 63 -19.14 21.96 -10.51
N GLY A 64 -18.27 21.12 -9.94
CA GLY A 64 -17.60 21.39 -8.67
C GLY A 64 -16.10 21.17 -8.74
N LYS A 65 -15.39 21.55 -7.67
CA LYS A 65 -13.96 21.28 -7.57
C LYS A 65 -13.72 19.80 -7.26
N PRO A 66 -12.68 19.17 -7.85
CA PRO A 66 -12.29 17.83 -7.46
C PRO A 66 -11.91 17.77 -5.98
N TYR A 67 -12.24 16.67 -5.31
CA TYR A 67 -11.86 16.41 -3.92
C TYR A 67 -11.40 14.97 -3.75
N PHE A 68 -10.59 14.74 -2.72
CA PHE A 68 -10.07 13.43 -2.37
C PHE A 68 -10.74 12.91 -1.11
N LEU A 69 -11.18 11.66 -1.15
CA LEU A 69 -11.57 10.86 -0.01
C LEU A 69 -10.38 9.98 0.35
N VAL A 70 -9.84 10.17 1.55
CA VAL A 70 -8.69 9.41 2.05
C VAL A 70 -9.16 8.58 3.25
N ARG A 71 -8.69 7.34 3.35
CA ARG A 71 -9.01 6.48 4.49
C ARG A 71 -8.40 7.07 5.76
N ALA A 72 -9.20 7.26 6.83
CA ALA A 72 -8.78 7.99 8.02
C ALA A 72 -7.78 7.22 8.91
N ASP A 73 -7.95 5.91 9.05
CA ASP A 73 -7.28 5.12 10.11
C ASP A 73 -6.92 3.68 9.68
N GLY A 74 -6.97 3.36 8.39
CA GLY A 74 -6.74 2.00 7.92
C GLY A 74 -7.93 1.05 8.12
N SER A 75 -8.99 1.45 8.82
CA SER A 75 -10.24 0.68 8.96
C SER A 75 -11.14 0.81 7.72
N ASP A 76 -12.08 -0.12 7.56
CA ASP A 76 -12.70 -0.40 6.26
C ASP A 76 -13.82 0.57 5.81
N VAL A 77 -14.20 1.58 6.61
CA VAL A 77 -15.44 2.34 6.29
C VAL A 77 -15.34 3.86 6.43
N ASN A 78 -14.32 4.40 7.10
CA ASN A 78 -14.25 5.84 7.35
C ASN A 78 -13.33 6.57 6.37
N TYR A 79 -13.95 7.38 5.50
CA TYR A 79 -13.27 8.30 4.60
C TYR A 79 -13.39 9.73 5.10
N ILE A 80 -12.29 10.47 4.99
CA ILE A 80 -12.24 11.92 5.26
C ILE A 80 -11.96 12.67 3.97
N ARG A 81 -12.57 13.85 3.84
CA ARG A 81 -12.25 14.74 2.72
C ARG A 81 -10.92 15.43 3.00
N SER A 82 -9.98 15.31 2.07
CA SER A 82 -8.63 15.88 2.23
C SER A 82 -8.64 17.41 2.41
N ASP A 83 -9.56 18.11 1.75
CA ASP A 83 -9.72 19.57 1.81
C ASP A 83 -10.61 20.08 2.95
N GLN A 84 -11.45 19.20 3.53
CA GLN A 84 -12.32 19.50 4.67
C GLN A 84 -12.33 18.31 5.63
N PRO A 85 -11.27 18.14 6.44
CA PRO A 85 -11.09 16.96 7.29
C PRO A 85 -12.12 16.89 8.42
N ASP A 86 -12.61 18.03 8.91
CA ASP A 86 -13.63 18.10 9.97
C ASP A 86 -15.06 17.79 9.46
N MET A 87 -15.23 17.63 8.15
CA MET A 87 -16.54 17.36 7.57
C MET A 87 -16.90 15.88 7.74
N LEU A 88 -17.97 15.62 8.48
CA LEU A 88 -18.53 14.28 8.65
C LEU A 88 -19.16 13.79 7.35
N ILE A 89 -18.57 12.77 6.74
CA ILE A 89 -19.13 12.09 5.57
C ILE A 89 -20.02 10.96 6.08
N PRO A 90 -21.30 10.92 5.69
CA PRO A 90 -22.17 9.82 6.07
C PRO A 90 -21.69 8.50 5.46
N SER A 91 -21.47 7.49 6.30
CA SER A 91 -21.16 6.12 5.90
C SER A 91 -22.43 5.29 5.91
N TRP A 92 -22.72 4.59 4.81
CA TRP A 92 -23.83 3.64 4.71
C TRP A 92 -23.25 2.25 4.47
N GLU A 93 -23.60 1.29 5.32
CA GLU A 93 -23.23 -0.11 5.11
C GLU A 93 -24.18 -0.72 4.06
N ILE A 94 -23.62 -1.12 2.91
CA ILE A 94 -24.42 -1.67 1.79
C ILE A 94 -24.70 -3.15 2.01
N PHE A 95 -23.71 -3.90 2.54
CA PHE A 95 -23.85 -5.32 2.87
C PHE A 95 -23.06 -5.66 4.13
N THR A 96 -23.71 -6.38 5.05
CA THR A 96 -23.07 -6.96 6.24
C THR A 96 -23.28 -8.46 6.21
N TRP A 97 -22.21 -9.23 6.41
CA TRP A 97 -22.27 -10.70 6.45
C TRP A 97 -21.93 -11.12 7.88
N LYS A 98 -22.87 -11.78 8.56
CA LYS A 98 -22.64 -12.41 9.87
C LYS A 98 -22.16 -13.84 9.71
#